data_AF-A0A382H737-F1
#
_entry.id   AF-A0A382H737-F1
#
_cell.length_a   1.000
_cell.length_b   1.000
_cell.length_c   1.000
_cell.angle_alpha   90.00
_cell.angle_beta   90.00
_cell.angle_gamma   90.00
#
_symmetry.space_group_name_H-M   'P 1'
#
loop_
_entity.id
_entity.type
_entity.pdbx_description
1 polymer ?
#
loop_
_entity_poly.entity_id
_entity_poly.type
_entity_poly.pdbx_seq_one_letter_code
_entity_poly.pdbx_strand_id
1 'polypeptide(L)'
;PGDGSPFRIQIPFSVWDMEDEGGPRQIDITIYDRIQSYDSGDTVYAFNPYNRMYTHFILKPHAESEAALDEDALTWNVVWWETDWVAGDTVKFKYANPIQVGVDAFTWSTTKGTAGTSDDVANVQVYPNPYYGFHELETSRNNKFVSFNHLPTTATIDIYTLGGTFVKSIDKTDDGSQFAQWDLRNQYGYPVASGLYIVRVSSGGNEKILKLALVQETQVLKYY
;
A
#
# COMPACT_ATOMS: atom_id res chain seq x y z
N PRO A 1 -31.45 -30.29 -10.87
CA PRO A 1 -31.68 -30.30 -9.40
C PRO A 1 -31.17 -31.61 -8.78
N GLY A 2 -30.35 -31.52 -7.72
CA GLY A 2 -29.87 -32.69 -6.96
C GLY A 2 -28.39 -33.05 -7.11
N ASP A 3 -27.64 -32.36 -7.96
CA ASP A 3 -26.20 -32.51 -8.18
C ASP A 3 -25.37 -31.39 -7.51
N GLY A 4 -26.03 -30.49 -6.76
CA GLY A 4 -25.41 -29.29 -6.18
C GLY A 4 -25.23 -28.15 -7.18
N SER A 5 -25.52 -28.37 -8.47
CA SER A 5 -25.47 -27.33 -9.48
C SER A 5 -26.63 -26.33 -9.25
N PRO A 6 -26.38 -25.03 -9.43
CA PRO A 6 -27.44 -24.04 -9.39
C PRO A 6 -28.51 -24.32 -10.45
N PHE A 7 -29.76 -24.03 -10.12
CA PHE A 7 -30.89 -24.21 -11.02
C PHE A 7 -31.93 -23.11 -10.84
N ARG A 8 -32.74 -22.88 -11.87
CA ARG A 8 -33.85 -21.91 -11.82
C ARG A 8 -35.03 -22.52 -11.08
N ILE A 9 -35.65 -21.73 -10.21
CA ILE A 9 -36.89 -22.09 -9.52
C ILE A 9 -37.88 -20.92 -9.64
N GLN A 10 -39.16 -21.24 -9.82
CA GLN A 10 -40.20 -20.23 -9.81
C GLN A 10 -40.48 -19.79 -8.37
N ILE A 11 -40.45 -18.49 -8.13
CA ILE A 11 -40.71 -17.86 -6.83
C ILE A 11 -42.01 -17.04 -6.89
N PRO A 12 -42.71 -16.86 -5.76
CA PRO A 12 -44.03 -16.22 -5.74
C PRO A 12 -43.98 -14.69 -5.84
N PHE A 13 -42.83 -14.10 -6.16
CA PHE A 13 -42.65 -12.65 -6.27
C PHE A 13 -41.74 -12.31 -7.45
N SER A 14 -41.85 -11.07 -7.93
CA SER A 14 -41.02 -10.51 -9.00
C SER A 14 -40.16 -9.38 -8.45
N VAL A 15 -38.93 -9.26 -8.96
CA VAL A 15 -38.01 -8.18 -8.58
C VAL A 15 -37.83 -7.23 -9.75
N TRP A 16 -37.86 -5.93 -9.47
CA TRP A 16 -37.83 -4.87 -10.48
C TRP A 16 -36.76 -3.85 -10.15
N ASP A 17 -35.96 -3.51 -11.16
CA ASP A 17 -35.12 -2.33 -11.19
C ASP A 17 -35.97 -1.13 -11.61
N MET A 18 -36.08 -0.15 -10.72
CA MET A 18 -36.89 1.05 -10.93
C MET A 18 -36.07 2.22 -11.51
N GLU A 19 -34.76 2.06 -11.63
CA GLU A 19 -33.80 3.11 -12.01
C GLU A 19 -33.18 2.88 -13.40
N ASP A 20 -33.54 1.79 -14.08
CA ASP A 20 -33.08 1.53 -15.45
C ASP A 20 -33.46 2.68 -16.41
N GLU A 21 -32.53 3.03 -17.30
CA GLU A 21 -32.70 4.15 -18.24
C GLU A 21 -33.95 4.02 -19.14
N GLY A 22 -34.39 2.78 -19.41
CA GLY A 22 -35.59 2.46 -20.17
C GLY A 22 -36.90 2.49 -19.39
N GLY A 23 -36.86 2.80 -18.09
CA GLY A 23 -37.98 2.70 -17.16
C GLY A 23 -38.01 1.36 -16.38
N PRO A 24 -39.00 1.15 -15.49
CA PRO A 24 -39.02 -0.01 -14.60
C PRO A 24 -38.89 -1.34 -15.34
N ARG A 25 -37.87 -2.13 -15.00
CA ARG A 25 -37.53 -3.39 -15.67
C ARG A 25 -37.47 -4.54 -14.68
N GLN A 26 -38.07 -5.69 -15.01
CA GLN A 26 -37.93 -6.90 -14.21
C GLN A 26 -36.51 -7.47 -14.34
N ILE A 27 -35.94 -7.89 -13.21
CA ILE A 27 -34.58 -8.41 -13.12
C ILE A 27 -34.52 -9.80 -12.50
N ASP A 28 -33.41 -10.48 -12.72
CA ASP A 28 -33.11 -11.78 -12.11
C ASP A 28 -32.49 -11.62 -10.72
N ILE A 29 -32.68 -12.65 -9.89
CA ILE A 29 -32.03 -12.77 -8.58
C ILE A 29 -31.51 -14.18 -8.39
N THR A 30 -30.52 -14.30 -7.52
CA THR A 30 -30.08 -15.58 -6.97
C THR A 30 -30.47 -15.63 -5.51
N ILE A 31 -30.99 -16.77 -5.07
CA ILE A 31 -31.41 -16.95 -3.68
C ILE A 31 -30.86 -18.26 -3.14
N TYR A 32 -30.48 -18.24 -1.87
CA TYR A 32 -30.14 -19.45 -1.15
C TYR A 32 -30.45 -19.30 0.34
N ASP A 33 -30.82 -20.41 0.97
CA ASP A 33 -30.92 -20.53 2.42
C ASP A 33 -29.56 -20.99 2.96
N ARG A 34 -29.00 -20.22 3.89
CA ARG A 34 -27.68 -20.52 4.47
C ARG A 34 -27.65 -21.80 5.32
N ILE A 35 -28.77 -22.21 5.90
CA ILE A 35 -28.84 -23.29 6.91
C ILE A 35 -29.70 -24.47 6.42
N GLN A 36 -30.14 -24.46 5.15
CA GLN A 36 -30.95 -25.55 4.60
C GLN A 36 -30.18 -26.88 4.59
N SER A 37 -30.78 -27.90 5.21
CA SER A 37 -30.40 -29.30 5.06
C SER A 37 -31.14 -29.94 3.89
N TYR A 38 -30.53 -30.96 3.29
CA TYR A 38 -31.08 -31.69 2.14
C TYR A 38 -31.23 -33.18 2.46
N ASP A 39 -31.56 -33.50 3.73
CA ASP A 39 -31.76 -34.89 4.14
C ASP A 39 -33.10 -35.44 3.60
N SER A 40 -33.17 -36.77 3.45
CA SER A 40 -34.37 -37.41 2.93
C SER A 40 -35.56 -37.18 3.86
N GLY A 41 -36.61 -36.53 3.33
CA GLY A 41 -37.80 -36.15 4.09
C GLY A 41 -37.84 -34.68 4.52
N ASP A 42 -36.76 -33.93 4.31
CA ASP A 42 -36.73 -32.50 4.60
C ASP A 42 -37.64 -31.70 3.68
N THR A 43 -38.27 -30.68 4.25
CA THR A 43 -38.99 -29.68 3.47
C THR A 43 -37.98 -28.65 2.95
N VAL A 44 -37.89 -28.52 1.63
CA VAL A 44 -37.06 -27.51 0.97
C VAL A 44 -37.96 -26.37 0.52
N TYR A 45 -37.64 -25.16 0.96
CA TYR A 45 -38.37 -23.96 0.57
C TYR A 45 -37.66 -23.26 -0.59
N ALA A 46 -38.43 -22.80 -1.58
CA ALA A 46 -37.90 -21.90 -2.61
C ALA A 46 -37.43 -20.57 -1.97
N PHE A 47 -38.18 -20.10 -0.98
CA PHE A 47 -37.81 -18.99 -0.10
C PHE A 47 -38.31 -19.32 1.30
N ASN A 48 -37.41 -19.47 2.26
CA ASN A 48 -37.73 -19.92 3.62
C ASN A 48 -38.09 -18.73 4.54
N PRO A 49 -39.35 -18.59 4.98
CA PRO A 49 -39.74 -17.48 5.84
C PRO A 49 -39.19 -17.62 7.27
N TYR A 50 -38.75 -18.79 7.69
CA TYR A 50 -38.31 -19.06 9.07
C TYR A 50 -36.79 -19.11 9.24
N ASN A 51 -36.03 -18.79 8.19
CA ASN A 51 -34.58 -18.95 8.20
C ASN A 51 -33.87 -17.72 7.61
N ARG A 52 -32.55 -17.82 7.46
CA ARG A 52 -31.73 -16.78 6.85
C ARG A 52 -31.57 -16.98 5.35
N MET A 53 -32.40 -16.27 4.59
CA MET A 53 -32.30 -16.22 3.14
C MET A 53 -31.32 -15.14 2.71
N TYR A 54 -30.48 -15.47 1.73
CA TYR A 54 -29.62 -14.51 1.05
C TYR A 54 -30.15 -14.31 -0.36
N THR A 55 -30.19 -13.06 -0.79
CA THR A 55 -30.59 -12.69 -2.15
C THR A 55 -29.51 -11.82 -2.76
N HIS A 56 -29.02 -12.22 -3.92
CA HIS A 56 -28.19 -11.34 -4.75
C HIS A 56 -28.98 -10.88 -5.97
N PHE A 57 -28.86 -9.60 -6.28
CA PHE A 57 -29.55 -8.98 -7.40
C PHE A 57 -28.66 -9.02 -8.64
N ILE A 58 -29.22 -9.46 -9.75
CA ILE A 58 -28.58 -9.46 -11.06
C ILE A 58 -29.25 -8.36 -11.88
N LEU A 59 -28.60 -7.21 -12.06
CA LEU A 59 -29.14 -6.05 -12.81
C LEU A 59 -29.13 -6.29 -14.34
N LYS A 60 -29.55 -7.48 -14.76
CA LYS A 60 -29.78 -7.85 -16.16
C LYS A 60 -31.28 -8.04 -16.38
N PRO A 61 -31.79 -7.83 -17.61
CA PRO A 61 -33.17 -8.14 -17.93
C PRO A 61 -33.50 -9.57 -17.51
N HIS A 62 -34.67 -9.76 -16.89
CA HIS A 62 -35.21 -11.09 -16.62
C HIS A 62 -35.23 -11.88 -17.92
N ALA A 63 -34.30 -12.83 -18.07
CA ALA A 63 -34.02 -13.47 -19.34
C ALA A 63 -34.57 -14.90 -19.35
N GLU A 64 -35.39 -15.19 -20.36
CA GLU A 64 -35.83 -16.53 -20.74
C GLU A 64 -34.67 -17.37 -21.36
N SER A 65 -33.49 -17.48 -20.72
CA SER A 65 -32.30 -18.11 -21.35
C SER A 65 -31.36 -18.91 -20.39
N GLU A 66 -31.25 -20.21 -20.70
CA GLU A 66 -30.25 -21.28 -20.44
C GLU A 66 -29.40 -21.37 -19.14
N ALA A 67 -28.98 -20.28 -18.47
CA ALA A 67 -28.01 -20.35 -17.36
C ALA A 67 -28.62 -19.99 -15.98
N ALA A 68 -28.24 -20.74 -14.95
CA ALA A 68 -28.82 -20.67 -13.62
C ALA A 68 -28.16 -19.64 -12.67
N LEU A 69 -26.88 -19.28 -12.87
CA LEU A 69 -26.17 -18.23 -12.11
C LEU A 69 -25.14 -17.51 -13.00
N ASP A 70 -24.96 -16.21 -12.73
CA ASP A 70 -23.91 -15.37 -13.30
C ASP A 70 -23.27 -14.57 -12.16
N GLU A 71 -22.10 -15.02 -11.70
CA GLU A 71 -21.42 -14.46 -10.52
C GLU A 71 -20.85 -13.05 -10.78
N ASP A 72 -20.45 -12.77 -12.02
CA ASP A 72 -19.88 -11.47 -12.41
C ASP A 72 -20.95 -10.38 -12.49
N ALA A 73 -22.23 -10.76 -12.53
CA ALA A 73 -23.36 -9.86 -12.61
C ALA A 73 -24.03 -9.58 -11.25
N LEU A 74 -23.50 -10.12 -10.16
CA LEU A 74 -24.05 -9.89 -8.82
C LEU A 74 -23.75 -8.47 -8.33
N THR A 75 -24.75 -7.80 -7.77
CA THR A 75 -24.63 -6.42 -7.29
C THR A 75 -24.88 -6.30 -5.79
N TRP A 76 -26.13 -6.15 -5.38
CA TRP A 76 -26.52 -6.03 -3.99
C TRP A 76 -26.68 -7.42 -3.35
N ASN A 77 -26.31 -7.53 -2.08
CA ASN A 77 -26.66 -8.67 -1.23
C ASN A 77 -27.66 -8.19 -0.19
N VAL A 78 -28.82 -8.84 -0.14
CA VAL A 78 -29.84 -8.63 0.90
C VAL A 78 -29.99 -9.90 1.71
N VAL A 79 -29.98 -9.73 3.03
CA VAL A 79 -30.15 -10.81 4.00
C VAL A 79 -31.51 -10.66 4.65
N TRP A 80 -32.34 -11.69 4.50
CA TRP A 80 -33.65 -11.78 5.12
C TRP A 80 -33.53 -12.63 6.38
N TRP A 81 -34.08 -12.14 7.48
CA TRP A 81 -34.13 -12.83 8.76
C TRP A 81 -35.58 -13.06 9.12
N GLU A 82 -35.98 -14.33 9.27
CA GLU A 82 -37.32 -14.73 9.76
C GLU A 82 -38.43 -13.84 9.18
N THR A 83 -38.51 -13.81 7.85
CA THR A 83 -39.37 -12.85 7.16
C THR A 83 -40.59 -13.53 6.58
N ASP A 84 -41.71 -13.38 7.29
CA ASP A 84 -43.04 -13.74 6.81
C ASP A 84 -43.56 -12.71 5.82
N TRP A 85 -44.17 -13.20 4.73
CA TRP A 85 -44.75 -12.37 3.67
C TRP A 85 -46.14 -12.86 3.31
N VAL A 86 -47.05 -11.93 3.02
CA VAL A 86 -48.38 -12.23 2.48
C VAL A 86 -48.55 -11.66 1.07
N ALA A 87 -49.49 -12.21 0.32
CA ALA A 87 -49.76 -11.74 -1.04
C ALA A 87 -50.14 -10.26 -1.04
N GLY A 88 -49.39 -9.46 -1.80
CA GLY A 88 -49.56 -8.00 -1.91
C GLY A 88 -48.51 -7.17 -1.19
N ASP A 89 -47.65 -7.79 -0.37
CA ASP A 89 -46.55 -7.08 0.26
C ASP A 89 -45.54 -6.56 -0.76
N THR A 90 -45.06 -5.34 -0.53
CA THR A 90 -44.03 -4.72 -1.37
C THR A 90 -42.90 -4.17 -0.52
N VAL A 91 -41.67 -4.55 -0.84
CA VAL A 91 -40.45 -3.95 -0.28
C VAL A 91 -39.88 -2.97 -1.30
N LYS A 92 -39.66 -1.73 -0.88
CA LYS A 92 -39.03 -0.71 -1.72
C LYS A 92 -37.76 -0.21 -1.04
N PHE A 93 -36.62 -0.45 -1.66
CA PHE A 93 -35.36 0.13 -1.25
C PHE A 93 -35.34 1.60 -1.65
N LYS A 94 -35.34 2.49 -0.65
CA LYS A 94 -35.13 3.92 -0.83
C LYS A 94 -33.84 4.28 -0.16
N TYR A 95 -32.89 4.78 -0.91
CA TYR A 95 -31.62 5.25 -0.40
C TYR A 95 -31.44 6.72 -0.73
N ALA A 96 -30.85 7.47 0.21
CA ALA A 96 -30.64 8.89 0.04
C ALA A 96 -29.46 9.10 -0.91
N ASN A 97 -29.64 9.97 -1.92
CA ASN A 97 -28.62 10.38 -2.88
C ASN A 97 -28.16 9.24 -3.82
N PRO A 98 -29.05 8.68 -4.67
CA PRO A 98 -28.65 7.73 -5.70
C PRO A 98 -27.65 8.39 -6.66
N ILE A 99 -26.59 7.67 -7.00
CA ILE A 99 -25.59 8.17 -7.95
C ILE A 99 -26.27 8.33 -9.31
N GLN A 100 -26.44 9.56 -9.78
CA GLN A 100 -27.09 9.86 -11.05
C GLN A 100 -26.03 10.00 -12.14
N VAL A 101 -25.92 8.97 -12.98
CA VAL A 101 -25.02 8.96 -14.13
C VAL A 101 -25.33 10.16 -15.03
N GLY A 102 -24.34 11.02 -15.27
CA GLY A 102 -24.47 12.22 -16.11
C GLY A 102 -24.99 13.47 -15.40
N VAL A 103 -25.48 13.38 -14.16
CA VAL A 103 -25.86 14.54 -13.33
C VAL A 103 -24.83 14.78 -12.23
N ASP A 104 -24.27 13.72 -11.65
CA ASP A 104 -23.29 13.83 -10.57
C ASP A 104 -21.91 14.22 -11.10
N ALA A 105 -21.41 15.37 -10.62
CA ALA A 105 -20.08 15.85 -10.91
C ALA A 105 -19.09 15.38 -9.82
N PHE A 106 -18.29 14.38 -10.14
CA PHE A 106 -17.21 13.93 -9.27
C PHE A 106 -15.99 14.84 -9.45
N THR A 107 -15.58 15.51 -8.37
CA THR A 107 -14.38 16.35 -8.38
C THR A 107 -13.28 15.65 -7.59
N TRP A 108 -12.17 15.35 -8.25
CA TRP A 108 -10.95 14.88 -7.60
C TRP A 108 -9.92 15.99 -7.63
N SER A 109 -9.45 16.44 -6.47
CA SER A 109 -8.32 17.37 -6.39
C SER A 109 -7.07 16.60 -5.95
N THR A 110 -6.02 16.63 -6.76
CA THR A 110 -4.70 16.20 -6.32
C THR A 110 -4.01 17.38 -5.63
N THR A 111 -3.42 17.13 -4.46
CA THR A 111 -2.52 18.12 -3.85
C THR A 111 -1.13 17.91 -4.44
N LYS A 112 -0.50 18.99 -4.92
CA LYS A 112 0.89 18.93 -5.40
C LYS A 112 1.76 18.41 -4.25
N GLY A 113 2.54 17.35 -4.50
CA GLY A 113 3.58 16.91 -3.58
C GLY A 113 4.53 18.07 -3.29
N THR A 114 4.54 18.55 -2.06
CA THR A 114 5.48 19.59 -1.64
C THR A 114 6.78 18.89 -1.29
N ALA A 115 7.71 18.81 -2.25
CA ALA A 115 9.11 18.59 -1.93
C ALA A 115 9.65 19.88 -1.31
N GLY A 116 9.35 20.08 -0.02
CA GLY A 116 10.04 21.11 0.75
C GLY A 116 11.51 20.70 0.86
N THR A 117 12.43 21.61 0.54
CA THR A 117 13.82 21.47 0.98
C THR A 117 13.80 21.53 2.51
N SER A 118 13.95 20.37 3.13
CA SER A 118 14.08 20.28 4.58
C SER A 118 15.56 20.31 4.92
N ASP A 119 15.96 21.25 5.76
CA ASP A 119 17.29 21.29 6.37
C ASP A 119 17.37 20.36 7.60
N ASP A 120 16.40 19.46 7.78
CA ASP A 120 16.37 18.51 8.88
C ASP A 120 17.50 17.48 8.75
N VAL A 121 18.34 17.45 9.78
CA VAL A 121 19.48 16.52 9.89
C VAL A 121 19.21 15.39 10.90
N ALA A 122 18.04 15.35 11.54
CA ALA A 122 17.73 14.43 12.64
C ALA A 122 17.89 12.95 12.26
N ASN A 123 17.58 12.60 11.00
CA ASN A 123 17.64 11.22 10.49
C ASN A 123 18.95 10.89 9.76
N VAL A 124 19.92 11.81 9.68
CA VAL A 124 21.18 11.55 8.98
C VAL A 124 21.94 10.40 9.65
N GLN A 125 22.37 9.40 8.87
CA GLN A 125 23.18 8.28 9.36
C GLN A 125 24.41 8.09 8.49
N VAL A 126 25.38 7.34 9.00
CA VAL A 126 26.60 6.94 8.28
C VAL A 126 26.70 5.42 8.26
N TYR A 127 26.99 4.84 7.10
CA TYR A 127 27.11 3.40 6.91
C TYR A 127 28.26 3.04 5.94
N PRO A 128 28.91 1.87 6.13
CA PRO A 128 28.80 1.02 7.31
C PRO A 128 29.45 1.67 8.54
N ASN A 129 28.91 1.40 9.73
CA ASN A 129 29.45 1.86 11.00
C ASN A 129 29.25 0.77 12.08
N PRO A 130 30.31 0.10 12.55
CA PRO A 130 31.71 0.31 12.19
C PRO A 130 32.04 -0.08 10.74
N TYR A 131 33.04 0.59 10.15
CA TYR A 131 33.64 0.19 8.87
C TYR A 131 34.80 -0.79 9.12
N TYR A 132 34.76 -1.98 8.51
CA TYR A 132 35.73 -3.06 8.71
C TYR A 132 36.50 -3.42 7.44
N GLY A 133 37.34 -2.51 6.96
CA GLY A 133 38.30 -2.76 5.88
C GLY A 133 37.72 -3.04 4.48
N PHE A 134 36.45 -3.44 4.39
CA PHE A 134 35.68 -3.85 3.23
C PHE A 134 34.16 -3.75 3.51
N HIS A 135 33.35 -3.47 2.48
CA HIS A 135 31.90 -3.68 2.52
C HIS A 135 31.37 -4.07 1.12
N GLU A 136 30.18 -4.68 1.06
CA GLU A 136 29.65 -5.33 -0.17
C GLU A 136 29.48 -4.39 -1.39
N LEU A 137 29.39 -3.07 -1.17
CA LEU A 137 29.27 -2.09 -2.25
C LEU A 137 30.64 -1.66 -2.83
N GLU A 138 31.75 -2.14 -2.27
CA GLU A 138 33.09 -1.86 -2.81
C GLU A 138 33.44 -2.83 -3.94
N THR A 139 33.52 -2.30 -5.16
CA THR A 139 33.89 -3.09 -6.35
C THR A 139 35.40 -3.33 -6.47
N SER A 140 36.22 -2.68 -5.65
CA SER A 140 37.68 -2.78 -5.67
C SER A 140 38.27 -2.46 -4.30
N ARG A 141 39.36 -3.15 -3.91
CA ARG A 141 40.07 -2.92 -2.64
C ARG A 141 40.61 -1.49 -2.47
N ASN A 142 40.75 -0.76 -3.58
CA ASN A 142 41.21 0.63 -3.58
C ASN A 142 40.07 1.65 -3.47
N ASN A 143 38.81 1.23 -3.58
CA ASN A 143 37.63 2.10 -3.53
C ASN A 143 36.91 1.95 -2.18
N LYS A 144 37.59 2.40 -1.11
CA LYS A 144 37.08 2.34 0.26
C LYS A 144 36.26 3.59 0.56
N PHE A 145 35.04 3.43 1.05
CA PHE A 145 34.20 4.57 1.41
C PHE A 145 33.18 4.25 2.50
N VAL A 146 32.72 5.30 3.18
CA VAL A 146 31.47 5.31 3.95
C VAL A 146 30.49 6.25 3.28
N SER A 147 29.20 5.96 3.43
CA SER A 147 28.11 6.74 2.86
C SER A 147 27.27 7.37 3.97
N PHE A 148 26.87 8.61 3.74
CA PHE A 148 25.89 9.33 4.52
C PHE A 148 24.54 9.29 3.80
N ASN A 149 23.44 9.09 4.52
CA ASN A 149 22.08 9.10 3.97
C ASN A 149 21.16 10.07 4.72
N HIS A 150 19.95 10.27 4.19
CA HIS A 150 18.96 11.23 4.70
C HIS A 150 19.52 12.65 4.82
N LEU A 151 20.47 13.00 3.95
CA LEU A 151 21.00 14.36 3.90
C LEU A 151 19.95 15.30 3.29
N PRO A 152 19.85 16.54 3.81
CA PRO A 152 19.20 17.65 3.12
C PRO A 152 19.75 17.88 1.71
N THR A 153 19.06 18.71 0.92
CA THR A 153 19.50 19.08 -0.44
C THR A 153 20.89 19.73 -0.43
N THR A 154 21.19 20.52 0.59
CA THR A 154 22.54 21.06 0.82
C THR A 154 22.99 20.83 2.26
N ALA A 155 24.23 20.39 2.47
CA ALA A 155 24.79 20.17 3.80
C ALA A 155 26.32 20.23 3.78
N THR A 156 26.93 20.57 4.91
CA THR A 156 28.37 20.46 5.13
C THR A 156 28.64 19.35 6.13
N ILE A 157 29.56 18.46 5.79
CA ILE A 157 29.96 17.30 6.59
C ILE A 157 31.43 17.49 7.00
N ASP A 158 31.66 17.90 8.24
CA ASP A 158 32.99 18.07 8.81
C ASP A 158 33.39 16.84 9.62
N ILE A 159 34.60 16.33 9.37
CA ILE A 159 35.11 15.11 9.98
C ILE A 159 36.33 15.44 10.84
N TYR A 160 36.31 14.94 12.07
CA TYR A 160 37.36 15.14 13.06
C TYR A 160 37.81 13.81 13.66
N THR A 161 39.06 13.74 14.08
CA THR A 161 39.52 12.67 14.97
C THR A 161 38.87 12.80 16.35
N LEU A 162 38.88 11.74 17.16
CA LEU A 162 38.43 11.82 18.56
C LEU A 162 39.18 12.90 19.38
N GLY A 163 40.41 13.23 19.00
CA GLY A 163 41.20 14.31 19.60
C GLY A 163 40.84 15.72 19.11
N GLY A 164 39.83 15.88 18.26
CA GLY A 164 39.38 17.17 17.73
C GLY A 164 40.21 17.71 16.56
N THR A 165 41.11 16.91 15.99
CA THR A 165 41.89 17.32 14.81
C THR A 165 41.01 17.24 13.56
N PHE A 166 40.98 18.32 12.78
CA PHE A 166 40.27 18.35 11.51
C PHE A 166 40.87 17.36 10.50
N VAL A 167 40.02 16.61 9.81
CA VAL A 167 40.41 15.57 8.84
C VAL A 167 40.05 16.01 7.43
N LYS A 168 38.77 16.32 7.20
CA LYS A 168 38.21 16.67 5.89
C LYS A 168 36.84 17.31 6.07
N SER A 169 36.47 18.19 5.15
CA SER A 169 35.10 18.67 4.97
C SER A 169 34.57 18.22 3.62
N ILE A 170 33.28 17.91 3.55
CA ILE A 170 32.58 17.50 2.33
C ILE A 170 31.36 18.40 2.19
N ASP A 171 31.30 19.14 1.09
CA ASP A 171 30.15 19.98 0.74
C ASP A 171 29.18 19.18 -0.14
N LYS A 172 27.99 18.91 0.40
CA LYS A 172 26.88 18.33 -0.35
C LYS A 172 26.10 19.45 -1.03
N THR A 173 26.11 19.44 -2.36
CA THR A 173 25.31 20.35 -3.21
C THR A 173 23.99 19.69 -3.60
N ASP A 174 23.06 20.48 -4.15
CA ASP A 174 21.78 19.96 -4.65
C ASP A 174 21.98 19.18 -5.97
N ASP A 175 22.26 17.89 -5.84
CA ASP A 175 22.43 16.93 -6.92
C ASP A 175 21.20 16.03 -7.11
N GLY A 176 20.07 16.37 -6.45
CA GLY A 176 18.86 15.55 -6.44
C GLY A 176 18.94 14.27 -5.59
N SER A 177 20.04 14.03 -4.87
CA SER A 177 20.23 12.87 -3.99
C SER A 177 20.30 13.26 -2.52
N GLN A 178 20.02 12.29 -1.65
CA GLN A 178 20.15 12.41 -0.19
C GLN A 178 21.45 11.78 0.34
N PHE A 179 22.42 11.55 -0.55
CA PHE A 179 23.63 10.78 -0.27
C PHE A 179 24.90 11.60 -0.45
N ALA A 180 25.91 11.32 0.37
CA ALA A 180 27.27 11.78 0.17
C ALA A 180 28.23 10.70 0.62
N GLN A 181 29.43 10.65 0.05
CA GLN A 181 30.42 9.63 0.38
C GLN A 181 31.72 10.24 0.88
N TRP A 182 32.33 9.58 1.87
CA TRP A 182 33.69 9.86 2.29
C TRP A 182 34.59 8.68 1.93
N ASP A 183 35.61 8.99 1.12
CA ASP A 183 36.66 8.10 0.62
C ASP A 183 37.71 7.66 1.66
N LEU A 184 37.45 7.93 2.95
CA LEU A 184 38.36 7.62 4.06
C LEU A 184 39.76 8.24 3.90
N ARG A 185 39.83 9.40 3.23
CA ARG A 185 41.05 10.19 3.08
C ARG A 185 40.92 11.53 3.79
N ASN A 186 42.04 12.07 4.25
CA ASN A 186 42.09 13.45 4.74
C ASN A 186 42.05 14.47 3.59
N GLN A 187 42.06 15.76 3.93
CA GLN A 187 42.09 16.86 2.98
C GLN A 187 43.29 16.87 2.00
N TYR A 188 44.37 16.17 2.35
CA TYR A 188 45.57 16.02 1.51
C TYR A 188 45.52 14.76 0.63
N GLY A 189 44.42 13.99 0.67
CA GLY A 189 44.27 12.77 -0.10
C GLY A 189 44.98 11.54 0.50
N TYR A 190 45.52 11.63 1.71
CA TYR A 190 46.12 10.48 2.40
C TYR A 190 45.06 9.67 3.15
N PRO A 191 45.12 8.33 3.11
CA PRO A 191 44.25 7.46 3.90
C PRO A 191 44.34 7.79 5.39
N VAL A 192 43.20 7.78 6.08
CA VAL A 192 43.16 8.01 7.52
C VAL A 192 43.38 6.72 8.31
N ALA A 193 43.90 6.84 9.53
CA ALA A 193 44.16 5.70 10.40
C ALA A 193 42.88 5.05 10.95
N SER A 194 42.96 3.80 11.39
CA SER A 194 41.91 3.17 12.20
C SER A 194 41.67 3.98 13.49
N GLY A 195 40.42 4.13 13.90
CA GLY A 195 40.07 4.87 15.10
C GLY A 195 38.62 5.33 15.13
N LEU A 196 38.29 6.12 16.15
CA LEU A 196 37.00 6.80 16.27
C LEU A 196 37.08 8.21 15.67
N TYR A 197 36.05 8.55 14.91
CA TYR A 197 35.88 9.84 14.26
C TYR A 197 34.56 10.48 14.71
N ILE A 198 34.58 11.80 14.85
CA ILE A 198 33.41 12.63 15.09
C ILE A 198 33.04 13.27 13.75
N VAL A 199 31.79 13.09 13.33
CA VAL A 199 31.27 13.72 12.11
C VAL A 199 30.20 14.72 12.50
N ARG A 200 30.39 15.96 12.08
CA ARG A 200 29.43 17.05 12.25
C ARG A 200 28.75 17.30 10.92
N VAL A 201 27.44 17.15 10.89
CA VAL A 201 26.61 17.45 9.71
C VAL A 201 25.80 18.71 10.00
N SER A 202 25.94 19.73 9.17
CA SER A 202 25.21 20.99 9.32
C SER A 202 24.47 21.38 8.04
N SER A 203 23.23 21.84 8.19
CA SER A 203 22.39 22.34 7.09
C SER A 203 21.37 23.33 7.63
N GLY A 204 21.19 24.49 6.98
CA GLY A 204 20.17 25.48 7.35
C GLY A 204 20.19 25.97 8.81
N GLY A 205 21.34 25.86 9.50
CA GLY A 205 21.46 26.16 10.94
C GLY A 205 21.15 24.98 11.88
N ASN A 206 20.65 23.86 11.36
CA ASN A 206 20.54 22.60 12.10
C ASN A 206 21.86 21.85 12.09
N GLU A 207 22.11 21.08 13.16
CA GLU A 207 23.34 20.31 13.33
C GLU A 207 23.05 18.91 13.90
N LYS A 208 23.76 17.91 13.41
CA LYS A 208 23.83 16.57 13.99
C LYS A 208 25.27 16.11 14.13
N ILE A 209 25.60 15.57 15.31
CA ILE A 209 26.88 14.92 15.57
C ILE A 209 26.72 13.39 15.50
N LEU A 210 27.56 12.76 14.69
CA LEU A 210 27.66 11.30 14.54
C LEU A 210 29.03 10.83 15.05
N LYS A 211 29.07 9.57 15.49
CA LYS A 211 30.32 8.88 15.85
C LYS A 211 30.53 7.74 14.87
N LEU A 212 31.71 7.67 14.26
CA LEU A 212 32.08 6.65 13.28
C LEU A 212 33.28 5.86 13.80
N ALA A 213 33.16 4.54 13.83
CA ALA A 213 34.27 3.64 14.11
C ALA A 213 34.86 3.10 12.80
N LEU A 214 36.17 3.28 12.63
CA LEU A 214 36.89 2.87 11.43
C LEU A 214 37.99 1.87 11.78
N VAL A 215 37.98 0.72 11.11
CA VAL A 215 39.05 -0.30 11.17
C VAL A 215 39.56 -0.53 9.75
N GLN A 216 40.75 0.00 9.45
CA GLN A 216 41.48 -0.24 8.21
C GLN A 216 42.14 -1.63 8.23
N GLU A 217 42.31 -2.23 7.05
CA GLU A 217 43.19 -3.40 6.90
C GLU A 217 44.65 -2.99 7.16
N THR A 218 45.46 -3.89 7.71
CA THR A 218 46.90 -3.69 7.87
C THR A 218 47.54 -3.39 6.51
N GLN A 219 47.97 -2.15 6.29
CA GLN A 219 48.75 -1.80 5.10
C GLN A 219 50.18 -2.32 5.28
N VAL A 220 50.50 -3.42 4.58
CA VAL A 220 51.89 -3.85 4.43
C VAL A 220 52.47 -3.08 3.24
N LEU A 221 53.36 -2.12 3.52
CA LEU A 221 54.15 -1.46 2.49
C LEU A 221 55.00 -2.52 1.79
N LYS A 222 54.80 -2.71 0.48
CA LYS A 222 55.74 -3.49 -0.33
C LYS A 222 57.01 -2.65 -0.46
N TYR A 223 58.04 -3.03 0.30
CA TYR A 223 59.40 -2.62 -0.03
C TYR A 223 59.75 -3.30 -1.36
N TYR A 224 60.09 -2.48 -2.37
CA TYR A 224 60.68 -2.94 -3.63
C TYR A 224 62.16 -3.26 -3.42
#